data_AF-A0A9X6AAW0-F1
#
_entry.id   AF-A0A9X6AAW0-F1
#
_cell.length_a   1.000
_cell.length_b   1.000
_cell.length_c   1.000
_cell.angle_alpha   90.00
_cell.angle_beta   90.00
_cell.angle_gamma   90.00
#
_symmetry.space_group_name_H-M   'P 1'
#
loop_
_entity.id
_entity.type
_entity.pdbx_description
1 polymer ?
#
loop_
_entity_poly.entity_id
_entity_poly.type
_entity_poly.pdbx_seq_one_letter_code
_entity_poly.pdbx_strand_id
1 'polypeptide(L)'
;WFTTDAAIGEGVGAEHALSFPGVPEPWRLRITESGDRRLVLAGENGPWAGTTQTYEILDVPEGGVQLRFTHAGFPDQGDAYRDFTYGWATKFTALKAYAETGRPAPFFG
;
A
#
# COMPACT_ATOMS: atom_id res chain seq x y z
N TRP A 1 2.72 9.45 2.80
CA TRP A 1 1.54 9.34 1.90
C TRP A 1 0.48 8.38 2.47
N PHE A 2 0.85 7.22 3.01
CA PHE A 2 -0.13 6.19 3.42
C PHE A 2 -0.62 6.27 4.88
N THR A 3 0.20 6.78 5.79
CA THR A 3 -0.04 6.81 7.24
C THR A 3 0.64 8.02 7.90
N THR A 4 0.39 8.26 9.20
CA THR A 4 1.01 9.36 9.98
C THR A 4 2.47 9.13 10.30
N ASP A 5 2.86 7.88 10.57
CA ASP A 5 4.25 7.49 10.81
C ASP A 5 4.50 6.09 10.25
N ALA A 6 5.67 5.89 9.65
CA ALA A 6 6.04 4.62 9.05
C ALA A 6 7.54 4.35 9.20
N ALA A 7 7.87 3.17 9.73
CA ALA A 7 9.22 2.62 9.67
C ALA A 7 9.31 1.67 8.48
N ILE A 8 10.20 1.96 7.54
CA ILE A 8 10.31 1.25 6.25
C ILE A 8 11.67 0.56 6.18
N GLY A 9 11.68 -0.76 6.27
CA GLY A 9 12.84 -1.57 5.94
C GLY A 9 13.02 -1.73 4.42
N GLU A 10 14.24 -2.01 3.98
CA GLU A 10 14.58 -2.16 2.56
C GLU A 10 14.95 -3.60 2.20
N GLY A 11 14.52 -4.04 1.01
CA GLY A 11 14.86 -5.35 0.46
C GLY A 11 13.94 -6.50 0.91
N VAL A 12 14.00 -7.61 0.18
CA VAL A 12 13.17 -8.80 0.46
C VAL A 12 13.49 -9.33 1.86
N GLY A 13 12.44 -9.62 2.62
CA GLY A 13 12.50 -10.06 4.02
C GLY A 13 12.40 -8.93 5.04
N ALA A 14 12.57 -7.66 4.63
CA ALA A 14 12.42 -6.52 5.51
C ALA A 14 10.94 -6.19 5.78
N GLU A 15 10.70 -5.43 6.84
CA GLU A 15 9.36 -5.08 7.32
C GLU A 15 9.04 -3.59 7.10
N HIS A 16 7.78 -3.30 6.81
CA HIS A 16 7.17 -1.98 6.94
C HIS A 16 6.21 -1.99 8.12
N ALA A 17 6.46 -1.12 9.09
CA ALA A 17 5.56 -0.88 10.22
C ALA A 17 4.82 0.44 10.01
N LEU A 18 3.50 0.37 9.91
CA LEU A 18 2.62 1.49 9.57
C LEU A 18 1.77 1.88 10.77
N SER A 19 1.99 3.07 11.31
CA SER A 19 1.35 3.56 12.53
C SER A 19 0.22 4.53 12.21
N PHE A 20 -1.00 4.24 12.66
CA PHE A 20 -2.20 5.05 12.41
C PHE A 20 -2.75 5.65 13.71
N PRO A 21 -3.39 6.85 13.68
CA PRO A 21 -4.03 7.43 14.87
C PRO A 21 -5.12 6.50 15.43
N GLY A 22 -5.09 6.28 16.74
CA GLY A 22 -6.07 5.43 17.44
C GLY A 22 -5.85 3.91 17.29
N VAL A 23 -4.82 3.49 16.55
CA VAL A 23 -4.43 2.08 16.48
C VAL A 23 -3.30 1.82 17.49
N PRO A 24 -3.45 0.86 18.42
CA PRO A 24 -2.52 0.68 19.54
C PRO A 24 -1.16 0.11 19.11
N GLU A 25 -1.11 -0.63 18.01
CA GLU A 25 0.13 -1.19 17.47
C GLU A 25 0.25 -0.94 15.97
N PRO A 26 1.46 -0.71 15.43
CA PRO A 26 1.67 -0.59 14.01
C PRO A 26 1.23 -1.84 13.25
N TRP A 27 0.67 -1.64 12.06
CA TRP A 27 0.42 -2.74 11.14
C TRP A 27 1.69 -3.07 10.37
N ARG A 28 2.04 -4.34 10.37
CA ARG A 28 3.30 -4.87 9.83
C ARG A 28 3.05 -5.57 8.49
N LEU A 29 3.86 -5.20 7.52
CA LEU A 29 3.90 -5.76 6.17
C LEU A 29 5.33 -6.21 5.90
N ARG A 30 5.54 -7.45 5.46
CA ARG A 30 6.85 -7.94 5.05
C ARG A 30 7.01 -7.89 3.54
N ILE A 31 8.16 -7.41 3.07
CA ILE A 31 8.53 -7.46 1.66
C ILE A 31 8.81 -8.91 1.29
N THR A 32 7.98 -9.49 0.43
CA THR A 32 8.18 -10.86 -0.06
C THR A 32 8.74 -10.89 -1.48
N GLU A 33 8.56 -9.81 -2.24
CA GLU A 33 9.14 -9.62 -3.57
C GLU A 33 9.47 -8.14 -3.76
N SER A 34 10.64 -7.84 -4.32
CA SER A 34 11.04 -6.48 -4.67
C SER A 34 11.88 -6.52 -5.94
N GLY A 35 11.39 -5.88 -6.99
CA GLY A 35 12.10 -5.68 -8.25
C GLY A 35 11.67 -4.37 -8.91
N ASP A 36 12.31 -4.03 -10.02
CA ASP A 36 12.19 -2.72 -10.67
C ASP A 36 10.75 -2.29 -10.98
N ARG A 37 9.87 -3.27 -11.25
CA ARG A 37 8.48 -3.01 -11.68
C ARG A 37 7.44 -3.74 -10.83
N ARG A 38 7.86 -4.41 -9.77
CA ARG A 38 6.99 -5.26 -8.96
C ARG A 38 7.41 -5.28 -7.50
N LEU A 39 6.45 -5.04 -6.63
CA LEU A 39 6.60 -5.10 -5.18
C LEU A 39 5.46 -5.94 -4.61
N VAL A 40 5.78 -6.91 -3.75
CA VAL A 40 4.79 -7.71 -3.03
C VAL A 40 5.04 -7.60 -1.54
N LEU A 41 3.97 -7.27 -0.81
CA LEU A 41 3.96 -7.13 0.64
C LEU A 41 2.96 -8.13 1.24
N ALA A 42 3.40 -8.92 2.21
CA ALA A 42 2.53 -9.82 2.98
C ALA A 42 2.16 -9.18 4.32
N GLY A 43 0.87 -9.14 4.64
CA GLY A 43 0.40 -8.63 5.93
C GLY A 43 0.62 -9.64 7.05
N GLU A 44 1.27 -9.20 8.12
CA GLU A 44 1.68 -10.06 9.23
C GLU A 44 0.78 -9.93 10.46
N ASN A 45 0.11 -8.80 10.64
CA ASN A 45 -0.80 -8.57 11.76
C ASN A 45 -2.00 -7.67 11.38
N GLY A 46 -2.86 -7.44 12.37
CA GLY A 46 -3.99 -6.52 12.25
C GLY A 46 -5.00 -6.97 11.17
N PRO A 47 -5.71 -6.03 10.55
CA PRO A 47 -6.74 -6.34 9.56
C PRO A 47 -6.19 -6.90 8.24
N TRP A 48 -4.86 -6.87 8.04
CA TRP A 48 -4.21 -7.36 6.83
C TRP A 48 -3.45 -8.67 7.05
N ALA A 49 -3.51 -9.25 8.26
CA ALA A 49 -2.89 -10.53 8.54
C ALA A 49 -3.33 -11.61 7.53
N GLY A 50 -2.37 -12.25 6.88
CA GLY A 50 -2.64 -13.29 5.88
C GLY A 50 -3.05 -12.77 4.49
N THR A 51 -3.14 -11.45 4.30
CA THR A 51 -3.39 -10.84 3.00
C THR A 51 -2.09 -10.52 2.27
N THR A 52 -2.18 -10.36 0.95
CA THR A 52 -1.07 -9.97 0.08
C THR A 52 -1.42 -8.73 -0.71
N GLN A 53 -0.53 -7.74 -0.68
CA GLN A 53 -0.58 -6.54 -1.50
C GLN A 53 0.46 -6.63 -2.62
N THR A 54 0.01 -6.51 -3.86
CA THR A 54 0.86 -6.58 -5.04
C THR A 54 0.76 -5.27 -5.80
N TYR A 55 1.91 -4.66 -6.08
CA TYR A 55 2.05 -3.45 -6.87
C TYR A 55 2.84 -3.79 -8.13
N GLU A 56 2.30 -3.43 -9.29
CA GLU A 56 2.92 -3.68 -10.59
C GLU A 56 2.91 -2.44 -11.44
N ILE A 57 4.05 -2.11 -12.05
CA ILE A 57 4.15 -1.04 -13.04
C ILE A 57 4.05 -1.67 -14.42
N LEU A 58 3.02 -1.30 -15.18
CA LEU A 58 2.74 -1.80 -16.52
C LEU A 58 2.97 -0.69 -17.54
N ASP A 59 3.56 -1.04 -18.68
CA ASP A 59 3.70 -0.10 -19.79
C ASP A 59 2.35 0.08 -20.48
N VAL A 60 2.07 1.32 -20.90
CA VAL A 60 0.88 1.65 -21.68
C VAL A 60 1.29 2.06 -23.10
N PRO A 61 0.58 1.58 -24.15
CA PRO A 61 0.99 1.77 -25.55
C PRO A 61 1.20 3.22 -25.98
N GLU A 62 0.51 4.16 -25.34
CA GLU A 62 0.46 5.58 -25.72
C GLU A 62 1.44 6.46 -24.92
N GLY A 63 2.31 5.83 -24.11
CA GLY A 63 3.25 6.51 -23.23
C GLY A 63 2.75 6.66 -21.79
N GLY A 64 3.68 6.73 -20.83
CA GLY A 64 3.40 6.69 -19.39
C GLY A 64 3.45 5.27 -18.81
N VAL A 65 2.98 5.14 -17.57
CA VAL A 65 2.91 3.85 -16.86
C VAL A 65 1.59 3.71 -16.12
N GLN A 66 1.09 2.48 -16.02
CA GLN A 66 -0.05 2.13 -15.19
C GLN A 66 0.45 1.41 -13.93
N LEU A 67 0.13 1.96 -12.75
CA LEU A 67 0.26 1.24 -11.49
C LEU A 67 -0.98 0.35 -11.29
N ARG A 68 -0.79 -0.97 -11.33
CA ARG A 68 -1.81 -1.94 -10.96
C ARG A 68 -1.58 -2.36 -9.50
N PHE A 69 -2.58 -2.12 -8.67
CA PHE A 69 -2.60 -2.58 -7.28
C PHE A 69 -3.61 -3.70 -7.11
N THR A 70 -3.19 -4.77 -6.42
CA THR A 70 -4.05 -5.90 -6.05
C THR A 70 -3.88 -6.19 -4.56
N HIS A 71 -4.97 -6.24 -3.80
CA HIS A 71 -4.97 -6.66 -2.41
C HIS A 71 -5.83 -7.92 -2.27
N ALA A 72 -5.20 -9.07 -2.07
CA ALA A 72 -5.84 -10.38 -2.08
C ALA A 72 -5.67 -11.12 -0.74
N GLY A 73 -6.40 -12.22 -0.55
CA GLY A 73 -6.26 -13.11 0.61
C GLY A 73 -7.14 -12.75 1.82
N PHE A 74 -8.12 -11.85 1.66
CA PHE A 74 -9.08 -11.58 2.72
C PHE A 74 -9.97 -12.82 2.98
N PRO A 75 -10.08 -13.29 4.23
CA PRO A 75 -10.86 -14.48 4.57
C PRO A 75 -12.38 -14.22 4.56
N ASP A 76 -12.81 -12.97 4.75
CA ASP A 76 -14.20 -12.54 4.71
C ASP A 76 -14.31 -11.15 4.06
N GLN A 77 -15.37 -10.91 3.28
CA GLN A 77 -15.64 -9.65 2.55
C GLN A 77 -16.60 -8.73 3.33
N GLY A 78 -16.55 -8.76 4.66
CA GLY A 78 -17.41 -7.95 5.54
C GLY A 78 -17.18 -6.43 5.44
N ASP A 79 -17.96 -5.63 6.16
CA ASP A 79 -17.98 -4.16 6.01
C ASP A 79 -16.61 -3.49 6.23
N ALA A 80 -15.78 -4.03 7.13
CA ALA A 80 -14.41 -3.55 7.33
C ALA A 80 -13.56 -3.64 6.04
N TYR A 81 -13.73 -4.71 5.25
CA TYR A 81 -13.05 -4.87 3.96
C TYR A 81 -13.44 -3.77 2.97
N ARG A 82 -14.71 -3.36 2.94
CA ARG A 82 -15.17 -2.25 2.10
C ARG A 82 -14.53 -0.93 2.52
N ASP A 83 -14.56 -0.59 3.80
CA ASP A 83 -14.04 0.70 4.28
C ASP A 83 -12.52 0.83 4.03
N PHE A 84 -11.75 -0.25 4.23
CA PHE A 84 -10.32 -0.27 3.91
C PHE A 84 -10.05 -0.22 2.39
N THR A 85 -10.86 -0.92 1.58
CA THR A 85 -10.70 -0.96 0.12
C THR A 85 -11.05 0.39 -0.53
N TYR A 86 -12.09 1.09 -0.03
CA TYR A 86 -12.40 2.44 -0.48
C TYR A 86 -11.27 3.43 -0.18
N GLY A 87 -10.54 3.24 0.92
CA GLY A 87 -9.37 4.05 1.26
C GLY A 87 -8.24 4.00 0.23
N TRP A 88 -8.10 2.90 -0.52
CA TRP A 88 -7.04 2.76 -1.53
C TRP A 88 -7.25 3.71 -2.72
N ALA A 89 -8.48 3.90 -3.19
CA ALA A 89 -8.77 4.78 -4.32
C ALA A 89 -8.34 6.23 -4.05
N THR A 90 -8.67 6.73 -2.86
CA THR A 90 -8.27 8.08 -2.41
C THR A 90 -6.74 8.18 -2.31
N LYS A 91 -6.08 7.15 -1.78
CA LYS A 91 -4.63 7.11 -1.69
C LYS A 91 -4.01 7.17 -3.08
N PHE A 92 -4.37 6.28 -4.01
CA PHE A 92 -3.78 6.26 -5.36
C PHE A 92 -4.01 7.56 -6.13
N THR A 93 -5.10 8.26 -5.86
CA THR A 93 -5.32 9.61 -6.39
C THR A 93 -4.24 10.59 -5.90
N ALA A 94 -3.89 10.58 -4.61
CA ALA A 94 -2.81 11.39 -4.07
C ALA A 94 -1.42 10.97 -4.58
N LEU A 95 -1.18 9.67 -4.81
CA LEU A 95 0.07 9.19 -5.42
C LEU A 95 0.21 9.67 -6.86
N LYS A 96 -0.88 9.60 -7.64
CA LYS A 96 -0.91 10.11 -9.01
C LYS A 96 -0.59 11.61 -9.03
N ALA A 97 -1.26 12.40 -8.18
CA ALA A 97 -1.00 13.83 -8.09
C ALA A 97 0.47 14.12 -7.71
N TYR A 98 1.05 13.36 -6.79
CA TYR A 98 2.47 13.48 -6.45
C TYR A 98 3.38 13.13 -7.63
N ALA A 99 3.12 12.03 -8.33
CA ALA A 99 3.93 11.59 -9.46
C ALA A 99 3.89 12.57 -10.64
N GLU A 100 2.74 13.22 -10.88
CA GLU A 100 2.56 14.17 -11.98
C GLU A 100 3.10 15.57 -11.65
N THR A 101 3.09 15.98 -10.39
CA THR A 101 3.40 17.37 -9.99
C THR A 101 4.65 17.54 -9.15
N GLY A 102 5.19 16.45 -8.60
CA GLY A 102 6.29 16.44 -7.63
C GLY A 102 5.96 17.04 -6.26
N ARG A 103 4.70 17.44 -6.00
CA ARG A 103 4.31 18.10 -4.75
C ARG A 103 3.64 17.11 -3.80
N PRO A 104 4.16 16.90 -2.57
CA PRO A 104 3.53 16.01 -1.61
C PRO A 104 2.14 16.54 -1.24
N ALA A 105 1.13 15.68 -1.37
CA ALA A 105 -0.20 15.88 -0.81
C ALA A 105 -0.34 15.00 0.43
N PRO A 106 0.10 15.45 1.61
CA PRO A 106 -0.08 14.68 2.85
C PRO A 106 -1.57 14.55 3.16
N PHE A 107 -2.02 13.30 3.34
CA PHE A 107 -3.40 12.99 3.71
C PHE A 107 -3.66 13.13 5.22
N PHE A 108 -2.59 13.17 6.02
CA PHE A 108 -2.64 13.50 7.44
C PHE A 108 -1.84 14.78 7.64
N GLY A 109 -2.56 15.87 7.88
CA GLY A 109 -2.04 17.09 8.51
C GLY A 109 -2.52 17.14 9.95
#